data_AF-A0A0N0VBS1-F1
#
_entry.id   AF-A0A0N0VBS1-F1
#
_cell.length_a   1.000
_cell.length_b   1.000
_cell.length_c   1.000
_cell.angle_alpha   90.00
_cell.angle_beta   90.00
_cell.angle_gamma   90.00
#
_symmetry.space_group_name_H-M   'P 1'
#
loop_
_entity.id
_entity.type
_entity.pdbx_description
1 polymer ?
#
loop_
_entity_poly.entity_id
_entity_poly.type
_entity_poly.pdbx_seq_one_letter_code
_entity_poly.pdbx_strand_id
1 'polypeptide(L)' 'MGYVVFSFEDGDYLCDKEGRILVFESRGLACQYMQVNYHIPLPVQKTKRIIHYPKYYQAPFRVQKVC' A
#
# COMPACT_ATOMS: atom_id res chain seq x y z
N MET A 1 -16.62 -3.67 12.12
CA MET A 1 -16.31 -3.25 10.74
C MET A 1 -14.85 -2.83 10.65
N GLY A 2 -14.02 -3.67 10.05
CA GLY A 2 -12.60 -3.38 9.81
C GLY A 2 -12.33 -3.11 8.32
N TYR A 3 -11.09 -2.80 8.01
CA TYR A 3 -10.59 -2.67 6.65
C TYR A 3 -9.43 -3.63 6.46
N VAL A 4 -9.40 -4.35 5.35
CA VAL A 4 -8.29 -5.21 4.95
C VAL A 4 -7.69 -4.69 3.65
N VAL A 5 -6.44 -5.03 3.39
CA VAL A 5 -5.74 -4.66 2.16
C VAL A 5 -5.46 -5.93 1.37
N PHE A 6 -5.90 -5.97 0.12
CA PHE A 6 -5.62 -7.05 -0.82
C PHE A 6 -4.50 -6.63 -1.77
N SER A 7 -3.49 -7.49 -1.92
CA SER A 7 -2.39 -7.35 -2.87
C SER A 7 -2.74 -8.10 -4.14
N PHE A 8 -2.80 -7.40 -5.28
CA PHE A 8 -3.01 -8.05 -6.57
C PHE A 8 -1.74 -8.74 -7.09
N GLU A 9 -0.58 -8.39 -6.57
CA GLU A 9 0.69 -9.04 -6.92
C GLU A 9 0.78 -10.42 -6.26
N ASP A 10 0.47 -10.50 -4.97
CA ASP A 10 0.51 -11.77 -4.22
C ASP A 10 -0.77 -12.59 -4.42
N GLY A 11 -1.86 -11.96 -4.85
CA GLY A 11 -3.17 -12.60 -4.98
C GLY A 11 -3.84 -12.88 -3.64
N ASP A 12 -3.38 -12.26 -2.55
CA ASP A 12 -3.86 -12.48 -1.19
C ASP A 12 -3.92 -11.17 -0.36
N TYR A 13 -4.47 -11.24 0.84
CA TYR A 13 -4.52 -10.15 1.79
C TYR A 13 -3.17 -9.92 2.47
N LEU A 14 -2.89 -8.67 2.83
CA LEU A 14 -1.72 -8.35 3.62
C LEU A 14 -1.83 -8.98 5.01
N CYS A 15 -0.75 -9.67 5.40
CA CYS A 15 -0.64 -10.34 6.68
C CYS A 15 0.47 -9.73 7.52
N ASP A 16 0.32 -9.81 8.83
CA ASP A 16 1.40 -9.53 9.78
C ASP A 16 2.45 -10.65 9.75
N LYS A 17 3.57 -10.46 10.45
CA LYS A 17 4.68 -11.41 10.55
C LYS A 17 4.28 -12.78 11.10
N GLU A 18 3.17 -12.85 11.83
CA GLU A 18 2.58 -14.09 12.36
C GLU A 18 1.61 -14.78 11.38
N GLY A 19 1.47 -14.28 10.14
CA GLY A 19 0.58 -14.83 9.13
C GLY A 19 -0.90 -14.50 9.33
N ARG A 20 -1.22 -13.51 10.18
CA ARG A 20 -2.60 -13.06 10.42
C ARG A 20 -2.94 -11.89 9.52
N ILE A 21 -4.14 -11.89 8.94
CA ILE A 21 -4.61 -10.80 8.08
C ILE A 21 -4.60 -9.48 8.86
N LEU A 22 -4.02 -8.44 8.25
CA LEU A 22 -4.02 -7.09 8.79
C LEU A 22 -5.42 -6.47 8.67
N VAL A 23 -6.04 -6.23 9.82
CA VAL A 23 -7.33 -5.55 9.92
C VAL A 23 -7.12 -4.18 10.55
N PHE A 24 -7.53 -3.15 9.83
CA PHE A 24 -7.43 -1.76 10.24
C PHE A 24 -8.78 -1.24 10.71
N GLU A 25 -8.78 -0.40 11.75
CA GLU A 25 -10.01 0.21 12.26
C GLU A 25 -10.61 1.22 11.28
N SER A 26 -9.76 1.85 10.46
CA SER A 26 -10.19 2.83 9.47
C SER A 26 -9.45 2.67 8.15
N ARG A 27 -10.07 3.17 7.08
CA ARG A 27 -9.45 3.25 5.76
C ARG A 27 -8.16 4.10 5.79
N GLY A 28 -8.12 5.13 6.62
CA GLY A 28 -6.94 6.00 6.76
C GLY A 28 -5.73 5.25 7.30
N LEU A 29 -5.92 4.40 8.32
CA LEU A 29 -4.86 3.56 8.88
C LEU A 29 -4.32 2.56 7.85
N ALA A 30 -5.19 1.94 7.06
CA ALA A 30 -4.76 1.05 5.97
C ALA A 30 -3.90 1.80 4.94
N CYS A 31 -4.30 3.02 4.56
CA CYS A 31 -3.53 3.85 3.63
C CYS A 31 -2.17 4.28 4.21
N GLN A 32 -2.12 4.66 5.48
CA GLN A 32 -0.86 5.00 6.16
C GLN A 32 0.09 3.81 6.21
N TYR A 33 -0.42 2.63 6.55
CA TYR A 33 0.38 1.41 6.54
C TYR A 33 0.97 1.12 5.15
N MET A 34 0.15 1.26 4.08
CA MET A 34 0.64 1.10 2.71
C MET A 34 1.69 2.14 2.34
N GLN A 35 1.54 3.40 2.79
CA GLN A 35 2.50 4.47 2.52
C GLN A 35 3.86 4.21 3.19
N VAL A 36 3.88 3.62 4.38
CA VAL A 36 5.16 3.35 5.08
C VAL A 36 5.87 2.14 4.49
N ASN A 37 5.12 1.08 4.15
CA ASN A 37 5.72 -0.21 3.81
C ASN A 37 5.88 -0.45 2.30
N TYR A 38 5.02 0.13 1.46
CA TYR A 38 4.94 -0.19 0.03
C TYR A 38 5.05 1.02 -0.90
N HIS A 39 5.29 2.22 -0.37
CA HIS A 39 5.49 3.42 -1.18
C HIS A 39 6.81 3.36 -1.92
N ILE A 40 6.79 3.66 -3.22
CA ILE A 40 8.01 3.78 -4.01
C ILE A 40 8.63 5.15 -3.75
N PRO A 41 9.89 5.24 -3.29
CA PRO A 41 10.53 6.52 -3.05
C PRO A 41 10.62 7.32 -4.35
N LEU A 42 10.36 8.62 -4.26
CA LEU A 42 10.48 9.51 -5.42
C LEU A 42 11.95 9.60 -5.84
N PRO A 43 12.23 9.54 -7.16
CA PRO A 43 13.60 9.67 -7.64
C PRO A 43 14.14 11.07 -7.32
N VAL A 44 15.37 11.13 -6.79
CA VAL A 44 16.06 12.41 -6.53
C VAL A 44 16.32 13.09 -7.88
N GLN A 45 15.73 14.27 -8.08
CA GLN A 45 15.88 15.01 -9.33
C GLN A 45 17.33 15.47 -9.51
N LYS A 46 18.01 14.97 -10.55
CA LYS A 46 19.35 15.43 -10.93
C LYS A 46 19.35 16.58 -11.94
N THR A 47 18.27 16.75 -12.73
CA THR A 47 18.14 17.84 -13.72
C THR A 47 16.67 18.24 -13.94
N LYS A 48 16.41 19.54 -14.12
CA LYS A 48 15.09 20.20 -14.08
C LYS A 48 14.13 19.93 -15.25
N ARG A 49 14.45 19.08 -16.23
CA ARG A 49 13.77 19.17 -17.53
C ARG A 49 12.40 18.49 -17.61
N ILE A 50 12.23 17.25 -17.12
CA ILE A 50 10.93 16.53 -17.11
C ILE A 50 10.94 15.47 -15.99
N ILE A 51 9.88 15.36 -15.20
CA ILE A 51 9.69 14.28 -14.19
C ILE A 51 8.69 13.26 -14.75
N HIS A 52 9.13 12.01 -14.86
CA HIS A 52 8.21 10.88 -14.98
C HIS A 52 7.95 10.33 -13.59
N TYR A 53 6.74 10.51 -13.08
CA TYR A 53 6.38 9.95 -11.78
C TYR A 53 6.28 8.43 -11.89
N PRO A 54 7.01 7.67 -11.06
CA PRO A 54 6.82 6.23 -10.99
C PRO A 54 5.43 5.91 -10.41
N LYS A 55 5.04 4.64 -10.50
CA LYS A 55 3.88 4.14 -9.75
C LYS A 55 4.07 4.48 -8.26
N TYR A 56 2.99 4.87 -7.59
CA TYR A 56 3.06 5.33 -6.20
C TYR A 56 3.32 4.18 -5.22
N TYR A 57 2.76 3.00 -5.50
CA TYR A 57 2.95 1.78 -4.72
C TYR A 57 3.70 0.72 -5.51
N GLN A 58 4.43 -0.16 -4.80
CA GLN A 58 5.16 -1.30 -5.38
C GLN A 58 4.22 -2.24 -6.14
N ALA A 59 3.04 -2.51 -5.56
CA ALA A 59 2.02 -3.37 -6.14
C ALA A 59 0.68 -2.63 -6.29
N PRO A 60 -0.26 -3.15 -7.11
CA PRO A 60 -1.64 -2.72 -7.04
C PRO A 60 -2.27 -3.25 -5.74
N PHE A 61 -2.88 -2.36 -4.96
CA PHE A 61 -3.58 -2.71 -3.72
C PHE A 61 -5.05 -2.31 -3.77
N ARG A 62 -5.90 -3.08 -3.08
CA ARG A 62 -7.31 -2.74 -2.84
C ARG A 62 -7.61 -2.74 -1.35
N VAL A 63 -8.07 -1.60 -0.83
CA VAL A 63 -8.61 -1.53 0.52
C VAL A 63 -10.08 -1.94 0.48
N GLN A 64 -10.45 -2.96 1.24
CA GLN A 64 -11.78 -3.51 1.31
C GLN A 64 -12.34 -3.38 2.72
N LYS A 65 -13.58 -2.92 2.83
CA LYS A 65 -14.32 -2.89 4.11
C LYS A 65 -14.84 -4.30 4.40
N VAL A 66 -14.54 -4.81 5.59
CA VAL A 66 -15.03 -6.10 6.10
C VAL A 66 -15.92 -5.85 7.32
N CYS A 67 -16.99 -6.64 7.46
CA CYS A 67 -17.99 -6.44 8.52
C CYS A 67 -17.48 -6.99 9.85
#